data_AF-A0A430R0C9-F1
#
_entry.id   AF-A0A430R0C9-F1
#
_cell.length_a   1.000
_cell.length_b   1.000
_cell.length_c   1.000
_cell.angle_alpha   90.00
_cell.angle_beta   90.00
_cell.angle_gamma   90.00
#
_symmetry.space_group_name_H-M   'P 1'
#
loop_
_entity.id
_entity.type
_entity.pdbx_description
1 polymer ?
#
loop_
_entity_poly.entity_id
_entity_poly.type
_entity_poly.pdbx_seq_one_letter_code
_entity_poly.pdbx_strand_id
1 'polypeptide(L)'
;MAELRWYEWLDREAHPELKEAVLEALAQGVDAVRRIREERPRGEARSWEAAAWWADRRHLLLLALMGREGTISTLAAHMGMSVRMIYSLLEDWRLHYATFPLRAVAEAPSGELHDATILWNGERYVARVNGVEVPARWAYGWYLAGDPVRAYPVRIALEAARLAGYRYHKTPLAWELSVLSREMGFVPSPDRIPHPVLVLAFGEEAVREALRRADPCGCVMWDVERGCLLEAGRTGPCEDRIPE
;
A
#
# COMPACT_ATOMS: atom_id res chain seq x y z
N MET A 1 -18.31 16.91 -14.94
CA MET A 1 -16.83 16.75 -14.97
C MET A 1 -16.52 15.40 -14.40
N ALA A 2 -15.68 14.59 -15.04
CA ALA A 2 -15.21 13.34 -14.44
C ALA A 2 -14.55 13.67 -13.10
N GLU A 3 -14.93 12.97 -12.04
CA GLU A 3 -14.32 13.14 -10.71
C GLU A 3 -12.85 12.74 -10.80
N LEU A 4 -11.95 13.63 -10.36
CA LEU A 4 -10.52 13.31 -10.33
C LEU A 4 -10.26 12.19 -9.33
N ARG A 5 -9.57 11.15 -9.80
CA ARG A 5 -9.20 9.96 -9.02
C ARG A 5 -8.03 10.23 -8.08
N TRP A 6 -8.16 11.20 -7.17
CA TRP A 6 -7.12 11.56 -6.19
C TRP A 6 -6.71 10.41 -5.27
N TYR A 7 -7.61 9.45 -5.06
CA TYR A 7 -7.36 8.21 -4.34
C TYR A 7 -6.47 7.23 -5.11
N GLU A 8 -6.03 7.52 -6.32
CA GLU A 8 -5.10 6.64 -7.05
C GLU A 8 -3.64 7.07 -6.86
N TRP A 9 -3.40 8.29 -6.38
CA TRP A 9 -2.09 8.77 -5.96
C TRP A 9 -1.94 8.57 -4.45
N LEU A 10 -1.26 7.49 -4.07
CA LEU A 10 -1.25 6.95 -2.71
C LEU A 10 -0.42 7.79 -1.74
N ASP A 11 0.69 8.37 -2.21
CA ASP A 11 1.63 9.13 -1.40
C ASP A 11 1.55 10.65 -1.64
N ARG A 12 0.43 11.15 -2.15
CA ARG A 12 0.25 12.58 -2.50
C ARG A 12 0.62 13.57 -1.40
N GLU A 13 0.42 13.21 -0.13
CA GLU A 13 0.73 14.09 1.00
C GLU A 13 2.23 14.20 1.26
N ALA A 14 3.05 13.29 0.71
CA ALA A 14 4.50 13.38 0.72
C ALA A 14 5.04 14.36 -0.36
N HIS A 15 4.19 14.85 -1.26
CA HIS A 15 4.57 15.70 -2.40
C HIS A 15 3.70 16.97 -2.49
N PRO A 16 3.71 17.86 -1.48
CA PRO A 16 2.80 18.99 -1.38
C PRO A 16 2.89 19.96 -2.57
N GLU A 17 4.10 20.34 -3.00
CA GLU A 17 4.31 21.24 -4.14
C GLU A 17 3.74 20.68 -5.45
N LEU A 18 3.91 19.37 -5.67
CA LEU A 18 3.39 18.70 -6.85
C LEU A 18 1.86 18.60 -6.82
N LYS A 19 1.27 18.38 -5.64
CA LYS A 19 -0.17 18.39 -5.42
C LYS A 19 -0.77 19.75 -5.72
N GLU A 20 -0.14 20.84 -5.26
CA GLU A 20 -0.54 22.22 -5.57
C GLU A 20 -0.49 22.49 -7.08
N ALA A 21 0.61 22.13 -7.75
CA ALA A 21 0.74 22.30 -9.20
C ALA A 21 -0.34 21.54 -10.01
N VAL A 22 -0.75 20.35 -9.56
CA VAL A 22 -1.88 19.62 -10.16
C VAL A 22 -3.20 20.36 -9.96
N LEU A 23 -3.45 20.87 -8.75
CA LEU A 23 -4.67 21.62 -8.43
C LEU A 23 -4.76 22.93 -9.23
N GLU A 24 -3.65 23.65 -9.39
CA GLU A 24 -3.57 24.85 -10.21
C GLU A 24 -3.86 24.55 -11.68
N ALA A 25 -3.22 23.52 -12.24
CA ALA A 25 -3.45 23.09 -13.62
C ALA A 25 -4.91 22.68 -13.86
N LEU A 26 -5.53 21.97 -12.89
CA LEU A 26 -6.95 21.65 -12.92
C LEU A 26 -7.82 22.91 -12.92
N ALA A 27 -7.56 23.86 -12.00
CA ALA A 27 -8.35 25.09 -11.88
C ALA A 27 -8.27 25.96 -13.14
N GLN A 28 -7.12 25.93 -13.83
CA GLN A 28 -6.92 26.58 -15.12
C GLN A 28 -7.61 25.86 -16.29
N GLY A 29 -8.15 24.65 -16.08
CA GLY A 29 -8.77 23.84 -17.14
C GLY A 29 -7.76 23.29 -18.14
N VAL A 30 -6.54 22.97 -17.69
CA VAL A 30 -5.47 22.47 -18.56
C VAL A 30 -5.85 21.10 -19.13
N ASP A 31 -5.88 20.99 -20.46
CA ASP A 31 -5.94 19.71 -21.16
C ASP A 31 -4.57 19.03 -21.16
N ALA A 32 -4.28 18.31 -20.08
CA ALA A 32 -2.99 17.66 -19.87
C ALA A 32 -2.64 16.65 -20.97
N VAL A 33 -3.63 15.90 -21.47
CA VAL A 33 -3.42 14.89 -22.53
C VAL A 33 -2.96 15.57 -23.82
N ARG A 34 -3.68 16.61 -24.25
CA ARG A 34 -3.31 17.38 -25.45
C ARG A 34 -1.93 18.02 -25.29
N ARG A 35 -1.65 18.66 -24.14
CA ARG A 35 -0.34 19.30 -23.90
C ARG A 35 0.81 18.30 -23.93
N ILE A 36 0.68 17.15 -23.25
CA ILE A 36 1.69 16.09 -23.29
C ILE A 36 1.87 15.58 -24.73
N ARG A 37 0.77 15.41 -25.47
CA ARG A 37 0.83 14.96 -26.86
C ARG A 37 1.57 15.98 -27.72
N GLU A 38 1.23 17.26 -27.67
CA GLU A 38 1.71 18.27 -28.60
C GLU A 38 3.08 18.85 -28.23
N GLU A 39 3.35 19.07 -26.94
CA GLU A 39 4.51 19.84 -26.47
C GLU A 39 5.71 18.96 -26.06
N ARG A 40 5.49 17.68 -25.72
CA ARG A 40 6.57 16.80 -25.26
C ARG A 40 7.56 16.54 -26.41
N PRO A 41 8.87 16.77 -26.21
CA PRO A 41 9.90 16.39 -27.18
C PRO A 41 9.86 14.90 -27.53
N ARG A 42 10.00 14.56 -28.82
CA ARG A 42 9.93 13.19 -29.34
C ARG A 42 11.21 12.79 -30.09
N GLY A 43 11.54 11.49 -30.06
CA GLY A 43 12.68 10.88 -30.76
C GLY A 43 13.88 10.61 -29.84
N GLU A 44 14.61 9.53 -30.12
CA GLU A 44 15.75 9.07 -29.29
C GLU A 44 16.88 10.11 -29.21
N ALA A 45 17.09 10.91 -30.26
CA ALA A 45 18.09 11.97 -30.31
C ALA A 45 17.84 13.14 -29.34
N ARG A 46 16.66 13.22 -28.71
CA ARG A 46 16.21 14.32 -27.84
C ARG A 46 15.85 13.85 -26.43
N SER A 47 16.48 12.77 -25.97
CA SER A 47 16.20 12.15 -24.66
C SER A 47 16.40 13.12 -23.48
N TRP A 48 17.44 13.98 -23.54
CA TRP A 48 17.71 14.98 -22.51
C TRP A 48 16.65 16.10 -22.47
N GLU A 49 16.16 16.56 -23.64
CA GLU A 49 15.08 17.55 -23.73
C GLU A 49 13.78 16.99 -23.14
N ALA A 50 13.48 15.71 -23.42
CA ALA A 50 12.31 15.04 -22.87
C ALA A 50 12.41 14.88 -21.34
N ALA A 51 13.59 14.56 -20.81
CA ALA A 51 13.83 14.45 -19.37
C ALA A 51 13.66 15.82 -18.67
N ALA A 52 14.24 16.88 -19.23
CA ALA A 52 14.09 18.24 -18.72
C ALA A 52 12.63 18.72 -18.77
N TRP A 53 11.94 18.45 -19.88
CA TRP A 53 10.52 18.79 -20.03
C TRP A 53 9.66 18.14 -18.94
N TRP A 54 9.92 16.86 -18.64
CA TRP A 54 9.24 16.11 -17.61
C TRP A 54 9.52 16.60 -16.19
N ALA A 55 10.75 17.04 -15.91
CA ALA A 55 11.12 17.57 -14.60
C ALA A 55 10.18 18.73 -14.18
N ASP A 56 9.84 19.61 -15.13
CA ASP A 56 8.97 20.76 -14.87
C ASP A 56 7.47 20.44 -14.95
N ARG A 57 7.09 19.32 -15.57
CA ARG A 57 5.69 19.03 -15.98
C ARG A 57 5.14 17.72 -15.44
N ARG A 58 5.70 17.20 -14.35
CA ARG A 58 5.20 15.99 -13.65
C ARG A 58 3.70 16.09 -13.33
N HIS A 59 3.23 17.27 -12.94
CA HIS A 59 1.84 17.55 -12.62
C HIS A 59 0.89 17.27 -13.80
N LEU A 60 1.32 17.45 -15.05
CA LEU A 60 0.50 17.14 -16.22
C LEU A 60 0.26 15.63 -16.33
N LEU A 61 1.27 14.79 -16.08
CA LEU A 61 1.09 13.33 -16.12
C LEU A 61 0.10 12.89 -15.06
N LEU A 62 0.23 13.40 -13.83
CA LEU A 62 -0.67 13.07 -12.73
C LEU A 62 -2.10 13.55 -13.01
N LEU A 63 -2.27 14.77 -13.53
CA LEU A 63 -3.58 15.30 -13.91
C LEU A 63 -4.23 14.42 -14.99
N ALA A 64 -3.47 14.03 -16.02
CA ALA A 64 -3.96 13.15 -17.07
C ALA A 64 -4.34 11.75 -16.53
N LEU A 65 -3.52 11.18 -15.64
CA LEU A 65 -3.79 9.89 -15.02
C LEU A 65 -5.06 9.94 -14.17
N MET A 66 -5.17 10.90 -13.25
CA MET A 66 -6.31 10.99 -12.33
C MET A 66 -7.60 11.42 -13.02
N GLY A 67 -7.51 12.19 -14.12
CA GLY A 67 -8.66 12.62 -14.92
C GLY A 67 -9.11 11.65 -16.01
N ARG A 68 -8.49 10.47 -16.13
CA ARG A 68 -8.81 9.54 -17.22
C ARG A 68 -10.21 8.93 -17.07
N GLU A 69 -10.88 8.79 -18.21
CA GLU A 69 -12.17 8.08 -18.31
C GLU A 69 -12.00 6.57 -18.53
N GLY A 70 -10.83 6.12 -19.02
CA GLY A 70 -10.58 4.74 -19.42
C GLY A 70 -9.35 4.09 -18.78
N THR A 71 -8.83 3.04 -19.42
CA THR A 71 -7.63 2.35 -18.94
C THR A 71 -6.37 3.20 -19.12
N ILE A 72 -5.31 2.92 -18.35
CA ILE A 72 -3.99 3.55 -18.58
C ILE A 72 -3.52 3.30 -20.02
N SER A 73 -3.79 2.12 -20.60
CA SER A 73 -3.44 1.81 -21.99
C SER A 73 -4.10 2.77 -22.99
N THR A 74 -5.39 3.07 -22.80
CA THR A 74 -6.13 4.02 -23.63
C THR A 74 -5.58 5.44 -23.47
N LEU A 75 -5.34 5.86 -22.22
CA LEU A 75 -4.75 7.17 -21.92
C LEU A 75 -3.34 7.31 -22.54
N ALA A 76 -2.49 6.29 -22.40
CA ALA A 76 -1.15 6.25 -22.94
C ALA A 76 -1.16 6.41 -24.47
N ALA A 77 -2.08 5.74 -25.15
CA ALA A 77 -2.29 5.88 -26.59
C ALA A 77 -2.65 7.33 -26.97
N HIS A 78 -3.56 7.97 -26.22
CA HIS A 78 -3.93 9.38 -26.45
C HIS A 78 -2.77 10.35 -26.23
N MET A 79 -1.93 10.12 -25.22
CA MET A 79 -0.71 10.89 -24.97
C MET A 79 0.41 10.58 -25.96
N GLY A 80 0.30 9.49 -26.72
CA GLY A 80 1.34 9.06 -27.64
C GLY A 80 2.56 8.46 -26.96
N MET A 81 2.34 7.69 -25.91
CA MET A 81 3.41 7.03 -25.16
C MET A 81 3.02 5.59 -24.83
N SER A 82 4.00 4.77 -24.46
CA SER A 82 3.73 3.41 -23.98
C SER A 82 3.35 3.44 -22.51
N VAL A 83 2.57 2.44 -22.09
CA VAL A 83 2.25 2.21 -20.67
C VAL A 83 3.52 2.03 -19.85
N ARG A 84 4.53 1.33 -20.40
CA ARG A 84 5.84 1.15 -19.77
C ARG A 84 6.50 2.50 -19.44
N MET A 85 6.46 3.46 -20.36
CA MET A 85 7.05 4.78 -20.12
C MET A 85 6.36 5.51 -18.97
N ILE A 86 5.03 5.42 -18.86
CA ILE A 86 4.29 6.02 -17.74
C ILE A 86 4.78 5.45 -16.41
N TYR A 87 4.85 4.11 -16.30
CA TYR A 87 5.31 3.47 -15.07
C TYR A 87 6.77 3.79 -14.75
N SER A 88 7.67 3.82 -15.75
CA SER A 88 9.06 4.22 -15.54
C SER A 88 9.18 5.66 -15.02
N LEU A 89 8.38 6.61 -15.52
CA LEU A 89 8.38 7.98 -15.00
C LEU A 89 7.89 8.04 -13.55
N LEU A 90 6.82 7.32 -13.22
CA LEU A 90 6.29 7.26 -11.85
C LEU A 90 7.31 6.65 -10.89
N GLU A 91 7.98 5.58 -11.30
CA GLU A 91 9.06 4.92 -10.55
C GLU A 91 10.26 5.84 -10.34
N ASP A 92 10.75 6.49 -11.41
CA ASP A 92 11.88 7.43 -11.36
C ASP A 92 11.60 8.61 -10.41
N TRP A 93 10.35 9.09 -10.38
CA TRP A 93 9.94 10.18 -9.48
C TRP A 93 9.55 9.70 -8.08
N ARG A 94 9.60 8.39 -7.83
CA ARG A 94 9.18 7.76 -6.57
C ARG A 94 7.74 8.14 -6.19
N LEU A 95 6.85 8.20 -7.18
CA LEU A 95 5.43 8.44 -6.97
C LEU A 95 4.68 7.12 -6.90
N HIS A 96 3.93 6.92 -5.82
CA HIS A 96 3.14 5.71 -5.62
C HIS A 96 1.75 5.90 -6.24
N TYR A 97 1.58 5.33 -7.43
CA TYR A 97 0.34 5.43 -8.19
C TYR A 97 -0.24 4.06 -8.49
N ALA A 98 -1.56 3.93 -8.30
CA ALA A 98 -2.29 2.68 -8.46
C ALA A 98 -3.62 2.91 -9.19
N THR A 99 -4.00 2.02 -10.11
CA THR A 99 -5.32 2.07 -10.74
C THR A 99 -6.29 1.17 -10.00
N PHE A 100 -7.42 1.70 -9.55
CA PHE A 100 -8.50 0.92 -8.92
C PHE A 100 -9.70 0.74 -9.87
N PRO A 101 -10.47 -0.38 -9.78
CA PRO A 101 -10.27 -1.52 -8.88
C PRO A 101 -8.99 -2.28 -9.21
N LEU A 102 -8.32 -2.81 -8.19
CA LEU A 102 -7.11 -3.58 -8.40
C LEU A 102 -7.20 -4.96 -7.76
N ARG A 103 -6.81 -5.99 -8.51
CA ARG A 103 -6.65 -7.35 -8.03
C ARG A 103 -5.37 -7.50 -7.23
N ALA A 104 -5.51 -8.11 -6.07
CA ALA A 104 -4.45 -8.43 -5.14
C ALA A 104 -4.70 -9.83 -4.56
N VAL A 105 -3.72 -10.33 -3.82
CA VAL A 105 -3.88 -11.54 -3.01
C VAL A 105 -3.89 -11.11 -1.56
N ALA A 106 -4.66 -11.73 -0.69
CA ALA A 106 -4.68 -11.47 0.74
C ALA A 106 -4.18 -12.70 1.49
N GLU A 107 -3.20 -12.53 2.37
CA GLU A 107 -2.57 -13.63 3.10
C GLU A 107 -3.08 -13.66 4.54
N ALA A 108 -3.70 -14.77 4.91
CA ALA A 108 -4.12 -15.02 6.28
C ALA A 108 -2.91 -15.35 7.18
N PRO A 109 -3.01 -15.20 8.52
CA PRO A 109 -1.96 -15.62 9.45
C PRO A 109 -1.56 -17.10 9.35
N SER A 110 -2.44 -17.95 8.82
CA SER A 110 -2.16 -19.37 8.50
C SER A 110 -1.21 -19.55 7.30
N GLY A 111 -1.00 -18.51 6.50
CA GLY A 111 -0.33 -18.57 5.19
C GLY A 111 -1.29 -18.86 4.03
N GLU A 112 -2.59 -19.04 4.28
CA GLU A 112 -3.59 -19.21 3.22
C GLU A 112 -3.74 -17.92 2.41
N LEU A 113 -3.92 -18.05 1.09
CA LEU A 113 -4.02 -16.95 0.15
C LEU A 113 -5.45 -16.84 -0.38
N HIS A 114 -6.00 -15.62 -0.39
CA HIS A 114 -7.34 -15.31 -0.89
C HIS A 114 -7.28 -14.26 -1.98
N ASP A 115 -8.13 -14.36 -3.00
CA ASP A 115 -8.26 -13.31 -4.00
C ASP A 115 -8.93 -12.07 -3.39
N ALA A 116 -8.36 -10.90 -3.65
CA ALA A 116 -8.83 -9.64 -3.15
C ALA A 116 -8.99 -8.62 -4.29
N THR A 117 -10.01 -7.77 -4.21
CA THR A 117 -10.11 -6.55 -5.03
C THR A 117 -10.04 -5.32 -4.16
N ILE A 118 -9.00 -4.51 -4.32
CA ILE A 118 -8.85 -3.23 -3.64
C ILE A 118 -9.68 -2.16 -4.33
N LEU A 119 -10.44 -1.43 -3.52
CA LEU A 119 -11.38 -0.39 -3.92
C LEU A 119 -11.23 0.82 -3.00
N TRP A 120 -11.53 2.01 -3.52
CA TRP A 120 -11.80 3.18 -2.69
C TRP A 120 -13.31 3.25 -2.40
N ASN A 121 -13.71 3.25 -1.14
CA ASN A 121 -15.13 3.29 -0.76
C ASN A 121 -15.67 4.71 -0.50
N GLY A 122 -14.89 5.75 -0.80
CA GLY A 122 -15.21 7.16 -0.50
C GLY A 122 -14.42 7.73 0.68
N GLU A 123 -13.98 6.89 1.62
CA GLU A 123 -13.28 7.31 2.84
C GLU A 123 -11.90 6.65 3.00
N ARG A 124 -11.79 5.37 2.63
CA ARG A 124 -10.57 4.58 2.78
C ARG A 124 -10.48 3.51 1.69
N TYR A 125 -9.31 2.91 1.59
CA TYR A 125 -9.16 1.70 0.78
C TYR A 125 -9.68 0.49 1.55
N VAL A 126 -10.50 -0.29 0.86
CA VAL A 126 -11.02 -1.57 1.31
C VAL A 126 -10.59 -2.65 0.34
N ALA A 127 -10.16 -3.80 0.86
CA ALA A 127 -10.07 -5.03 0.08
C ALA A 127 -11.40 -5.75 0.16
N ARG A 128 -11.95 -6.15 -0.98
CA ARG A 128 -13.08 -7.07 -1.06
C ARG A 128 -12.56 -8.47 -1.25
N VAL A 129 -12.79 -9.33 -0.26
CA VAL A 129 -12.42 -10.76 -0.26
C VAL A 129 -13.70 -11.55 -0.16
N ASN A 130 -14.00 -12.38 -1.18
CA ASN A 130 -15.24 -13.18 -1.23
C ASN A 130 -16.51 -12.35 -0.93
N GLY A 131 -16.63 -11.17 -1.54
CA GLY A 131 -17.78 -10.28 -1.33
C GLY A 131 -17.76 -9.46 -0.04
N VAL A 132 -16.89 -9.77 0.92
CA VAL A 132 -16.77 -9.07 2.20
C VAL A 132 -15.72 -7.97 2.14
N GLU A 133 -16.04 -6.79 2.65
CA GLU A 133 -15.12 -5.65 2.71
C GLU A 133 -14.30 -5.63 4.00
N VAL A 134 -12.99 -5.49 3.84
CA VAL A 134 -12.00 -5.40 4.90
C VAL A 134 -11.01 -4.28 4.66
N PRO A 135 -10.36 -3.72 5.69
CA PRO A 135 -9.18 -2.86 5.51
C PRO A 135 -8.17 -3.41 4.48
N ALA A 136 -7.79 -2.58 3.51
CA ALA A 136 -6.92 -2.98 2.40
C ALA A 136 -5.54 -3.54 2.81
N ARG A 137 -5.08 -3.23 4.03
CA ARG A 137 -3.80 -3.69 4.60
C ARG A 137 -3.65 -5.22 4.73
N TRP A 138 -4.72 -5.99 4.50
CA TRP A 138 -4.65 -7.46 4.48
C TRP A 138 -4.48 -8.05 3.08
N ALA A 139 -4.51 -7.24 2.03
CA ALA A 139 -4.14 -7.67 0.69
C ALA A 139 -2.61 -7.51 0.46
N TYR A 140 -1.91 -8.64 0.44
CA TYR A 140 -0.54 -8.79 -0.04
C TYR A 140 -0.29 -7.97 -1.32
N GLY A 141 0.74 -7.13 -1.26
CA GLY A 141 1.12 -6.19 -2.31
C GLY A 141 0.57 -4.76 -2.14
N TRP A 142 -0.36 -4.53 -1.20
CA TRP A 142 -1.03 -3.24 -1.00
C TRP A 142 -0.81 -2.72 0.42
N TYR A 143 0.45 -2.50 0.75
CA TYR A 143 0.76 -1.56 1.81
C TYR A 143 0.35 -0.17 1.31
N LEU A 144 -0.70 0.40 1.90
CA LEU A 144 -1.03 1.80 1.69
C LEU A 144 0.22 2.61 2.03
N ALA A 145 0.76 3.29 1.02
CA ALA A 145 2.07 3.94 1.05
C ALA A 145 2.24 4.75 2.35
N GLY A 146 3.06 4.22 3.27
CA GLY A 146 3.23 4.75 4.62
C GLY A 146 3.82 3.72 5.60
N ASP A 147 3.42 2.46 5.54
CA ASP A 147 4.05 1.38 6.30
C ASP A 147 4.86 0.47 5.36
N PRO A 148 6.16 0.73 5.15
CA PRO A 148 6.99 -0.03 4.20
C PRO A 148 7.19 -1.50 4.60
N VAL A 149 6.70 -1.92 5.77
CA VAL A 149 6.82 -3.28 6.28
C VAL A 149 5.63 -3.60 7.18
N ARG A 150 5.05 -4.80 7.04
CA ARG A 150 4.01 -5.31 7.95
C ARG A 150 4.50 -5.21 9.40
N ALA A 151 3.85 -4.38 10.21
CA ALA A 151 4.21 -4.19 11.61
C ALA A 151 3.11 -4.72 12.55
N TYR A 152 3.52 -5.43 13.59
CA TYR A 152 2.63 -6.09 14.54
C TYR A 152 2.67 -5.44 15.91
N PRO A 153 1.58 -5.54 16.69
CA PRO A 153 1.58 -5.04 18.05
C PRO A 153 2.56 -5.81 18.94
N VAL A 154 3.09 -5.15 19.98
CA VAL A 154 4.06 -5.72 20.94
C VAL A 154 3.61 -7.05 21.55
N ARG A 155 2.30 -7.30 21.66
CA ARG A 155 1.77 -8.59 22.13
C ARG A 155 2.21 -9.78 21.29
N ILE A 156 2.36 -9.59 19.97
CA ILE A 156 2.86 -10.64 19.06
C ILE A 156 4.33 -10.92 19.33
N ALA A 157 5.13 -9.87 19.58
CA ALA A 157 6.55 -10.02 19.91
C ALA A 157 6.76 -10.75 21.25
N LEU A 158 5.94 -10.47 22.25
CA LEU A 158 5.98 -11.17 23.53
C LEU A 158 5.65 -12.65 23.38
N GLU A 159 4.64 -12.99 22.59
CA GLU A 159 4.29 -14.39 22.33
C GLU A 159 5.36 -15.10 21.50
N ALA A 160 5.91 -14.44 20.47
CA ALA A 160 7.00 -14.98 19.67
C ALA A 160 8.26 -15.22 20.52
N ALA A 161 8.63 -14.27 21.38
CA ALA A 161 9.72 -14.43 22.34
C ALA A 161 9.51 -15.64 23.25
N ARG A 162 8.29 -15.79 23.80
CA ARG A 162 7.92 -16.93 24.65
C ARG A 162 8.06 -18.26 23.92
N LEU A 163 7.62 -18.32 22.66
CA LEU A 163 7.73 -19.51 21.80
C LEU A 163 9.18 -19.83 21.42
N ALA A 164 10.00 -18.80 21.23
CA ALA A 164 11.44 -18.93 20.97
C ALA A 164 12.27 -19.23 22.24
N GLY A 165 11.62 -19.38 23.41
CA GLY A 165 12.28 -19.74 24.68
C GLY A 165 12.84 -18.57 25.48
N TYR A 166 12.57 -17.32 25.06
CA TYR A 166 12.99 -16.12 25.76
C TYR A 166 11.92 -15.62 26.73
N ARG A 167 12.31 -15.26 27.95
CA ARG A 167 11.43 -14.63 28.94
C ARG A 167 11.67 -13.12 28.97
N TYR A 168 11.02 -12.40 28.06
CA TYR A 168 11.07 -10.94 28.07
C TYR A 168 9.87 -10.33 28.79
N HIS A 169 10.13 -9.28 29.56
CA HIS A 169 9.10 -8.34 29.97
C HIS A 169 8.85 -7.32 28.83
N LYS A 170 7.64 -6.73 28.79
CA LYS A 170 7.22 -5.79 27.73
C LYS A 170 8.24 -4.67 27.48
N THR A 171 8.68 -4.00 28.54
CA THR A 171 9.53 -2.79 28.41
C THR A 171 10.93 -3.12 27.89
N PRO A 172 11.70 -4.06 28.46
CA PRO A 172 13.01 -4.45 27.89
C PRO A 172 12.92 -4.88 26.41
N LEU A 173 11.92 -5.70 26.08
CA LEU A 173 11.71 -6.18 24.71
C LEU A 173 11.51 -5.02 23.72
N ALA A 174 10.64 -4.08 24.07
CA ALA A 174 10.33 -2.95 23.20
C ALA A 174 11.56 -2.08 22.92
N TRP A 175 12.46 -1.93 23.91
CA TRP A 175 13.69 -1.17 23.75
C TRP A 175 14.68 -1.88 22.84
N GLU A 176 14.93 -3.18 23.05
CA GLU A 176 15.84 -3.96 22.21
C GLU A 176 15.35 -4.01 20.75
N LEU A 177 14.06 -4.25 20.54
CA LEU A 177 13.47 -4.26 19.20
C LEU A 177 13.47 -2.86 18.56
N SER A 178 13.40 -1.78 19.35
CA SER A 178 13.54 -0.41 18.85
C SER A 178 14.96 -0.15 18.32
N VAL A 179 15.99 -0.62 19.02
CA VAL A 179 17.38 -0.54 18.56
C VAL A 179 17.55 -1.35 17.28
N LEU A 180 17.12 -2.61 17.28
CA LEU A 180 17.22 -3.48 16.10
C LEU A 180 16.45 -2.91 14.89
N SER A 181 15.29 -2.31 15.13
CA SER A 181 14.52 -1.63 14.07
C SER A 181 15.33 -0.51 13.41
N ARG A 182 16.02 0.32 14.21
CA ARG A 182 16.89 1.39 13.69
C ARG A 182 18.07 0.83 12.91
N GLU A 183 18.70 -0.22 13.41
CA GLU A 183 19.83 -0.88 12.74
C GLU A 183 19.43 -1.46 11.38
N MET A 184 18.18 -1.92 11.25
CA MET A 184 17.61 -2.41 9.99
C MET A 184 17.05 -1.29 9.10
N GLY A 185 17.18 -0.01 9.49
CA GLY A 185 16.70 1.13 8.71
C GLY A 185 15.21 1.43 8.82
N PHE A 186 14.51 0.85 9.81
CA PHE A 186 13.10 1.14 10.08
C PHE A 186 12.95 2.29 11.09
N VAL A 187 11.92 3.12 10.90
CA VAL A 187 11.52 4.11 11.90
C VAL A 187 10.88 3.36 13.07
N PRO A 188 11.48 3.36 14.27
CA PRO A 188 10.96 2.59 15.39
C PRO A 188 9.66 3.21 15.93
N SER A 189 8.69 2.35 16.22
CA SER A 189 7.45 2.70 16.89
C SER A 189 7.34 1.93 18.21
N PRO A 190 6.91 2.57 19.32
CA PRO A 190 6.83 1.92 20.62
C PRO A 190 5.80 0.78 20.66
N ASP A 191 4.79 0.82 19.81
CA ASP A 191 3.68 -0.14 19.80
C ASP A 191 3.64 -1.04 18.57
N ARG A 192 4.49 -0.80 17.57
CA ARG A 192 4.49 -1.52 16.29
C ARG A 192 5.90 -1.99 15.95
N ILE A 193 6.05 -3.28 15.73
CA ILE A 193 7.33 -3.91 15.42
C ILE A 193 7.28 -4.51 14.01
N PRO A 194 8.19 -4.12 13.11
CA PRO A 194 8.26 -4.67 11.76
C PRO A 194 8.44 -6.20 11.74
N HIS A 195 7.78 -6.91 10.83
CA HIS A 195 7.87 -8.37 10.68
C HIS A 195 9.32 -8.88 10.52
N PRO A 196 10.18 -8.29 9.67
CA PRO A 196 11.58 -8.71 9.53
C PRO A 196 12.37 -8.58 10.83
N VAL A 197 12.06 -7.58 11.66
CA VAL A 197 12.68 -7.41 12.99
C VAL A 197 12.27 -8.57 13.91
N LEU A 198 10.99 -8.96 13.91
CA LEU A 198 10.51 -10.12 14.68
C LEU A 198 11.14 -11.43 14.20
N VAL A 199 11.20 -11.66 12.89
CA VAL A 199 11.77 -12.87 12.29
C VAL A 199 13.27 -12.96 12.59
N LEU A 200 14.00 -11.85 12.49
CA LEU A 200 15.42 -11.79 12.83
C LEU A 200 15.66 -12.06 14.32
N ALA A 201 14.81 -11.52 15.20
CA ALA A 201 14.98 -11.64 16.65
C ALA A 201 14.57 -13.03 17.20
N PHE A 202 13.49 -13.61 16.69
CA PHE A 202 12.85 -14.81 17.30
C PHE A 202 12.77 -16.03 16.38
N GLY A 203 13.13 -15.88 15.10
CA GLY A 203 12.97 -16.91 14.09
C GLY A 203 11.57 -16.95 13.49
N GLU A 204 11.50 -17.33 12.21
CA GLU A 204 10.26 -17.34 11.43
C GLU A 204 9.17 -18.23 12.05
N GLU A 205 9.56 -19.41 12.55
CA GLU A 205 8.63 -20.39 13.13
C GLU A 205 7.89 -19.84 14.36
N ALA A 206 8.62 -19.21 15.28
CA ALA A 206 8.04 -18.64 16.50
C ALA A 206 7.09 -17.48 16.18
N VAL A 207 7.43 -16.66 15.18
CA VAL A 207 6.58 -15.56 14.73
C VAL A 207 5.31 -16.08 14.05
N ARG A 208 5.44 -17.08 13.17
CA ARG A 208 4.29 -17.72 12.51
C ARG A 208 3.32 -18.33 13.52
N GLU A 209 3.85 -19.07 14.49
CA GLU A 209 3.04 -19.68 15.55
C GLU A 209 2.40 -18.64 16.48
N ALA A 210 3.11 -17.54 16.81
CA ALA A 210 2.53 -16.44 17.59
C ALA A 210 1.33 -15.80 16.85
N LEU A 211 1.45 -15.60 15.54
CA LEU A 211 0.38 -15.06 14.70
C LEU A 211 -0.80 -16.03 14.58
N ARG A 212 -0.53 -17.32 14.38
CA ARG A 212 -1.57 -18.37 14.36
C ARG A 212 -2.31 -18.49 15.70
N ARG A 213 -1.64 -18.27 16.83
CA ARG A 213 -2.31 -18.21 18.15
C ARG A 213 -3.12 -16.95 18.34
N ALA A 214 -2.66 -15.84 17.76
CA ALA A 214 -3.40 -14.59 17.78
C ALA A 214 -4.65 -14.64 16.92
N ASP A 215 -4.67 -15.45 15.86
CA ASP A 215 -5.79 -15.74 14.97
C ASP A 215 -6.09 -17.25 14.93
N PRO A 216 -6.85 -17.78 15.90
CA PRO A 216 -7.09 -19.23 16.00
C PRO A 216 -7.89 -19.82 14.83
N CYS A 217 -8.60 -19.00 14.04
CA CYS A 217 -9.28 -19.47 12.83
C CYS A 217 -8.44 -19.37 11.56
N GLY A 218 -7.27 -18.69 11.59
CA GLY A 218 -6.47 -18.46 10.39
C GLY A 218 -7.22 -17.70 9.30
N CYS A 219 -8.11 -16.78 9.68
CA CYS A 219 -9.00 -16.08 8.77
C CYS A 219 -8.44 -14.70 8.43
N VAL A 220 -8.44 -14.33 7.15
CA VAL A 220 -8.08 -12.97 6.70
C VAL A 220 -8.95 -11.85 7.29
N MET A 221 -10.13 -12.20 7.79
CA MET A 221 -11.06 -11.29 8.49
C MET A 221 -10.68 -11.07 9.97
N TRP A 222 -9.58 -11.64 10.44
CA TRP A 222 -9.10 -11.49 11.80
C TRP A 222 -8.01 -10.42 11.90
N ASP A 223 -8.29 -9.38 12.67
CA ASP A 223 -7.31 -8.35 12.97
C ASP A 223 -6.61 -8.63 14.30
N VAL A 224 -5.28 -8.68 14.27
CA VAL A 224 -4.44 -8.90 15.45
C VAL A 224 -4.51 -7.77 16.49
N GLU A 225 -5.38 -6.76 16.35
CA GLU A 225 -5.70 -5.76 17.37
C GLU A 225 -7.18 -5.81 17.76
N ARG A 226 -8.07 -5.88 16.76
CA ARG A 226 -9.53 -5.74 16.90
C ARG A 226 -10.28 -7.07 17.02
N GLY A 227 -9.63 -8.21 16.78
CA GLY A 227 -10.27 -9.53 16.74
C GLY A 227 -11.01 -9.77 15.43
N CYS A 228 -12.08 -10.56 15.47
CA CYS A 228 -12.93 -10.79 14.31
C CYS A 228 -13.63 -9.49 13.88
N LEU A 229 -13.53 -9.14 12.60
CA LEU A 229 -14.11 -7.90 12.07
C LEU A 229 -15.57 -8.04 11.67
N LEU A 230 -16.01 -9.28 11.42
CA LEU A 230 -17.41 -9.61 11.19
C LEU A 230 -18.21 -9.54 12.48
N GLU A 231 -17.57 -9.86 13.61
CA GLU A 231 -18.20 -9.95 14.92
C GLU A 231 -17.32 -9.26 15.98
N ALA A 232 -17.55 -7.97 16.17
CA ALA A 232 -16.83 -7.18 17.15
C ALA A 232 -16.92 -7.81 18.56
N GLY A 233 -15.76 -8.08 19.18
CA GLY A 233 -15.68 -8.68 20.50
C GLY A 233 -15.60 -10.22 20.53
N ARG A 234 -15.63 -10.91 19.38
CA ARG A 234 -15.38 -12.36 19.32
C ARG A 234 -13.92 -12.66 19.67
N THR A 235 -13.71 -13.59 20.59
CA THR A 235 -12.38 -13.99 21.09
C THR A 235 -12.01 -15.44 20.73
N GLY A 236 -12.64 -16.03 19.72
CA GLY A 236 -12.45 -17.43 19.34
C GLY A 236 -12.65 -17.66 17.83
N PRO A 237 -12.39 -18.88 17.34
CA PRO A 237 -12.41 -19.18 15.91
C PRO A 237 -13.77 -18.81 15.31
N CYS A 238 -13.73 -18.18 14.14
CA CYS A 238 -14.89 -18.09 13.26
C CYS A 238 -15.21 -19.53 12.82
N GLU A 239 -16.41 -20.02 13.06
CA GLU A 239 -16.86 -21.17 12.26
C GLU A 239 -16.86 -20.69 10.81
N ASP A 240 -16.21 -21.43 9.92
CA ASP A 240 -15.95 -21.09 8.52
C ASP A 240 -17.21 -20.72 7.72
N ARG A 241 -17.78 -19.55 7.98
CA ARG A 241 -18.87 -18.97 7.21
C ARG A 241 -18.36 -17.69 6.61
N ILE A 242 -17.55 -17.86 5.57
CA ILE A 242 -17.61 -16.94 4.44
C ILE A 242 -19.02 -17.19 3.86
N PRO A 243 -19.96 -16.24 3.97
CA PRO A 243 -21.26 -16.42 3.33
C PRO A 243 -21.03 -16.61 1.83
N GLU A 244 -21.67 -17.62 1.24
CA GLU A 244 -21.71 -17.82 -0.21
C GLU A 244 -22.26 -16.57 -0.95
#